data_AF-A0A523YFE9-F1
#
_entry.id   AF-A0A523YFE9-F1
#
_cell.length_a   1.000
_cell.length_b   1.000
_cell.length_c   1.000
_cell.angle_alpha   90.00
_cell.angle_beta   90.00
_cell.angle_gamma   90.00
#
_symmetry.space_group_name_H-M   'P 1'
#
loop_
_entity.id
_entity.type
_entity.pdbx_description
1 polymer ?
#
loop_
_entity_poly.entity_id
_entity_poly.type
_entity_poly.pdbx_seq_one_letter_code
_entity_poly.pdbx_strand_id
1 'polypeptide(L)'
;MIGEMTKIAVSFYVMTSLAVTPVPQLETPEPVYESEWIIETIDVTGSVYGFTSLALDNAGHPHISYYDGAYGNLKYAEWTGSEWNIDTVDSKGHIGFDTSIALDSNDYPHISYRDGGNERIRHARWDGHDWQIDVIGPGGGPKRHTSIEVDKNDYPHVTYHDNVNKDLKYAMWNGTEWVIQTVESKDDMGWHSSLELDSNDHPHISHCDHGSRTFNLNYVRWNGNDWEIEAVDTAGKVGIFTSLALDGDDHAHISYHASTNHDLKYAEWTGSEWNIETVDAEGHVGQTTSIALDSNDKPHISHYDNTNGNLKYAKLDGGEWSNEVVDSDGRVGLWSSIAFDRENRPHISYWDYTNGSLRYATKAKPGPLPVSADIDIDPDTLNLLSRGRWITAYIELPEGSDVANIDVSTILFNGTVPAESRPTEIGDYDEDGIPDLMVKFSRATVQEHLKGYFEIGKGRYEVTLTITGRLHDGTTFEGSDTVTLLVSERMGVEPSPFESRASQMRQSGGPTAVLI
;
A
#
# COMPACT_ATOMS: atom_id res chain seq x y z
N MET A 1 79.69 -25.61 -67.80
CA MET A 1 79.76 -24.82 -66.55
C MET A 1 78.90 -23.60 -66.81
N ILE A 2 77.67 -23.44 -66.32
CA ILE A 2 77.01 -23.75 -65.04
C ILE A 2 75.51 -23.93 -65.44
N GLY A 3 74.79 -25.00 -65.10
CA GLY A 3 74.27 -25.34 -63.78
C GLY A 3 72.79 -24.88 -63.67
N GLU A 4 71.87 -25.84 -63.72
CA GLU A 4 70.39 -25.76 -63.79
C GLU A 4 69.69 -24.96 -62.67
N MET A 5 68.44 -24.54 -62.90
CA MET A 5 67.31 -24.93 -62.03
C MET A 5 65.92 -24.54 -62.60
N THR A 6 65.08 -25.56 -62.73
CA THR A 6 63.68 -25.54 -63.18
C THR A 6 62.78 -25.14 -62.00
N LYS A 7 61.91 -24.12 -62.17
CA LYS A 7 60.95 -23.70 -61.14
C LYS A 7 59.70 -24.59 -61.16
N ILE A 8 59.44 -25.28 -60.04
CA ILE A 8 58.17 -25.94 -59.74
C ILE A 8 57.40 -25.03 -58.78
N ALA A 9 56.18 -24.63 -59.16
CA ALA A 9 55.26 -23.91 -58.29
C ALA A 9 54.41 -24.94 -57.52
N VAL A 10 54.48 -24.91 -56.19
CA VAL A 10 53.59 -25.67 -55.29
C VAL A 10 52.65 -24.67 -54.64
N SER A 11 51.35 -24.83 -54.89
CA SER A 11 50.28 -24.04 -54.27
C SER A 11 49.86 -24.72 -52.97
N PHE A 12 49.99 -24.03 -51.83
CA PHE A 12 49.50 -24.51 -50.53
C PHE A 12 48.17 -23.83 -50.22
N TYR A 13 47.10 -24.64 -50.12
CA TYR A 13 45.83 -24.23 -49.51
C TYR A 13 45.97 -24.34 -47.99
N VAL A 14 45.77 -23.23 -47.28
CA VAL A 14 45.58 -23.23 -45.82
C VAL A 14 44.08 -23.19 -45.55
N MET A 15 43.52 -24.28 -45.04
CA MET A 15 42.17 -24.33 -44.50
C MET A 15 42.20 -23.74 -43.09
N THR A 16 41.74 -22.49 -42.93
CA THR A 16 41.44 -21.93 -41.61
C THR A 16 40.03 -22.38 -41.20
N SER A 17 39.97 -23.23 -40.16
CA SER A 17 38.74 -23.55 -39.43
C SER A 17 38.27 -22.29 -38.71
N LEU A 18 37.10 -21.77 -39.09
CA LEU A 18 36.36 -20.77 -38.32
C LEU A 18 35.55 -21.51 -37.25
N ALA A 19 35.88 -21.29 -35.98
CA ALA A 19 35.04 -21.70 -34.88
C ALA A 19 33.75 -20.87 -34.90
N VAL A 20 32.60 -21.54 -35.02
CA VAL A 20 31.29 -20.92 -34.87
C VAL A 20 31.04 -20.79 -33.37
N THR A 21 31.04 -19.56 -32.85
CA THR A 21 30.53 -19.29 -31.51
C THR A 21 29.02 -19.51 -31.51
N PRO A 22 28.44 -20.26 -30.56
CA PRO A 22 26.99 -20.38 -30.47
C PRO A 22 26.38 -18.99 -30.26
N VAL A 23 25.36 -18.69 -31.06
CA VAL A 23 24.51 -17.51 -30.87
C VAL A 23 23.84 -17.67 -29.50
N PRO A 24 23.90 -16.68 -28.59
CA PRO A 24 23.11 -16.76 -27.37
C PRO A 24 21.64 -16.85 -27.78
N GLN A 25 20.95 -17.90 -27.33
CA GLN A 25 19.50 -17.93 -27.45
C GLN A 25 18.98 -16.71 -26.70
N LEU A 26 18.21 -15.85 -27.39
CA LEU A 26 17.38 -14.88 -26.69
C LEU A 26 16.40 -15.72 -25.87
N GLU A 27 16.62 -15.79 -24.57
CA GLU A 27 15.58 -16.16 -23.62
C GLU A 27 14.43 -15.17 -23.87
N THR A 28 13.31 -15.69 -24.37
CA THR A 28 12.06 -14.94 -24.36
C THR A 28 11.77 -14.62 -22.90
N PRO A 29 11.54 -13.35 -22.51
CA PRO A 29 11.22 -13.04 -21.13
C PRO A 29 10.06 -13.94 -20.71
N GLU A 30 10.25 -14.68 -19.61
CA GLU A 30 9.17 -15.47 -19.05
C GLU A 30 7.97 -14.53 -18.83
N PRO A 31 6.75 -14.97 -19.16
CA PRO A 31 5.59 -14.15 -18.87
C PRO A 31 5.56 -13.91 -17.35
N VAL A 32 5.35 -12.67 -16.95
CA VAL A 32 5.36 -12.24 -15.55
C VAL A 32 3.95 -11.73 -15.25
N TYR A 33 3.39 -12.06 -14.08
CA TYR A 33 2.14 -11.40 -13.66
C TYR A 33 2.41 -9.90 -13.50
N GLU A 34 1.39 -9.08 -13.76
CA GLU A 34 1.39 -7.74 -13.17
C GLU A 34 1.46 -7.92 -11.65
N SER A 35 2.37 -7.17 -11.02
CA SER A 35 2.56 -7.27 -9.58
C SER A 35 1.30 -6.81 -8.85
N GLU A 36 0.69 -7.71 -8.09
CA GLU A 36 -0.47 -7.37 -7.27
C GLU A 36 -0.06 -6.62 -6.00
N TRP A 37 -0.97 -5.82 -5.47
CA TRP A 37 -0.80 -5.17 -4.17
C TRP A 37 -0.98 -6.19 -3.05
N ILE A 38 0.06 -6.35 -2.22
CA ILE A 38 -0.02 -7.07 -0.95
C ILE A 38 -0.40 -6.05 0.10
N ILE A 39 -1.51 -6.30 0.81
CA ILE A 39 -2.04 -5.39 1.82
C ILE A 39 -2.08 -6.08 3.17
N GLU A 40 -1.58 -5.39 4.19
CA GLU A 40 -1.56 -5.84 5.57
C GLU A 40 -2.22 -4.81 6.50
N THR A 41 -2.90 -5.30 7.53
CA THR A 41 -3.35 -4.47 8.65
C THR A 41 -2.32 -4.55 9.76
N ILE A 42 -1.73 -3.40 10.11
CA ILE A 42 -0.58 -3.32 11.01
C ILE A 42 -1.05 -3.17 12.46
N ASP A 43 -1.98 -2.25 12.70
CA ASP A 43 -2.52 -2.01 14.04
C ASP A 43 -4.03 -1.77 14.01
N VAL A 44 -4.74 -2.53 14.85
CA VAL A 44 -6.19 -2.49 15.06
C VAL A 44 -6.58 -2.14 16.51
N THR A 45 -5.60 -1.99 17.41
CA THR A 45 -5.81 -2.00 18.87
C THR A 45 -6.31 -0.67 19.45
N GLY A 46 -6.44 0.34 18.60
CA GLY A 46 -7.14 1.59 18.86
C GLY A 46 -7.79 2.04 17.57
N SER A 47 -8.84 2.88 17.65
CA SER A 47 -9.18 3.72 16.51
C SER A 47 -7.96 4.58 16.21
N VAL A 48 -7.06 4.09 15.35
CA VAL A 48 -6.00 4.88 14.74
C VAL A 48 -6.70 6.06 14.06
N TYR A 49 -6.22 7.28 14.24
CA TYR A 49 -6.91 8.48 13.75
C TYR A 49 -6.01 9.27 12.79
N GLY A 50 -5.84 8.76 11.57
CA GLY A 50 -5.13 9.47 10.51
C GLY A 50 -3.66 9.79 10.83
N PHE A 51 -3.01 10.52 9.92
CA PHE A 51 -1.59 10.89 9.94
C PHE A 51 -0.66 9.69 10.09
N THR A 52 -0.22 9.16 8.95
CA THR A 52 0.88 8.20 8.88
C THR A 52 1.97 8.76 7.99
N SER A 53 3.21 8.41 8.29
CA SER A 53 4.37 8.73 7.47
C SER A 53 5.30 7.53 7.46
N LEU A 54 5.82 7.21 6.28
CA LEU A 54 6.61 6.04 5.99
C LEU A 54 8.01 6.45 5.51
N ALA A 55 9.03 5.78 6.02
CA ALA A 55 10.36 5.75 5.47
C ALA A 55 10.83 4.29 5.35
N LEU A 56 11.79 4.01 4.48
CA LEU A 56 12.37 2.66 4.35
C LEU A 56 13.83 2.67 4.81
N ASP A 57 14.24 1.63 5.54
CA ASP A 57 15.64 1.43 5.90
C ASP A 57 16.50 0.98 4.70
N ASN A 58 17.80 0.88 4.91
CA ASN A 58 18.75 0.38 3.91
C ASN A 58 18.48 -1.07 3.42
N ALA A 59 17.66 -1.85 4.13
CA ALA A 59 17.23 -3.19 3.73
C ALA A 59 15.86 -3.18 3.00
N GLY A 60 15.23 -2.02 2.84
CA GLY A 60 13.90 -1.87 2.25
C GLY A 60 12.76 -2.22 3.21
N HIS A 61 13.03 -2.32 4.51
CA HIS A 61 11.99 -2.55 5.50
C HIS A 61 11.27 -1.23 5.82
N PRO A 62 9.93 -1.24 5.93
CA PRO A 62 9.16 -0.06 6.28
C PRO A 62 9.23 0.33 7.76
N HIS A 63 9.40 1.63 7.99
CA HIS A 63 9.32 2.34 9.27
C HIS A 63 8.17 3.35 9.20
N ILE A 64 7.18 3.20 10.07
CA ILE A 64 5.94 3.95 10.01
C ILE A 64 5.70 4.68 11.34
N SER A 65 5.59 6.01 11.29
CA SER A 65 5.07 6.79 12.41
C SER A 65 3.58 7.06 12.23
N TYR A 66 2.78 6.97 13.29
CA TYR A 66 1.33 7.18 13.20
C TYR A 66 0.70 7.66 14.51
N TYR A 67 -0.45 8.31 14.40
CA TYR A 67 -1.25 8.75 15.54
C TYR A 67 -2.29 7.70 15.97
N ASP A 68 -2.11 7.15 17.16
CA ASP A 68 -3.10 6.32 17.82
C ASP A 68 -4.06 7.20 18.63
N GLY A 69 -5.16 7.61 18.00
CA GLY A 69 -6.09 8.53 18.66
C GLY A 69 -7.07 7.87 19.64
N ALA A 70 -7.09 6.54 19.78
CA ALA A 70 -7.81 5.91 20.88
C ALA A 70 -7.20 6.28 22.23
N TYR A 71 -5.87 6.37 22.27
CA TYR A 71 -5.12 6.72 23.47
C TYR A 71 -4.47 8.11 23.39
N GLY A 72 -4.42 8.70 22.20
CA GLY A 72 -3.80 9.99 21.95
C GLY A 72 -2.28 9.90 21.83
N ASN A 73 -1.73 8.76 21.42
CA ASN A 73 -0.29 8.50 21.43
C ASN A 73 0.34 8.70 20.05
N LEU A 74 1.63 9.08 20.06
CA LEU A 74 2.49 8.83 18.90
C LEU A 74 2.99 7.38 18.99
N LYS A 75 2.79 6.63 17.92
CA LYS A 75 3.28 5.26 17.78
C LYS A 75 4.21 5.13 16.59
N TYR A 76 5.00 4.09 16.65
CA TYR A 76 5.97 3.71 15.64
C TYR A 76 5.82 2.21 15.36
N ALA A 77 5.81 1.84 14.09
CA ALA A 77 5.80 0.46 13.64
C ALA A 77 6.97 0.23 12.68
N GLU A 78 7.68 -0.88 12.84
CA GLU A 78 8.77 -1.28 11.96
C GLU A 78 8.61 -2.74 11.55
N TRP A 79 8.96 -3.03 10.30
CA TRP A 79 9.04 -4.41 9.83
C TRP A 79 10.43 -4.98 10.10
N THR A 80 10.49 -6.07 10.87
CA THR A 80 11.77 -6.71 11.26
C THR A 80 12.35 -7.64 10.19
N GLY A 81 11.69 -7.77 9.04
CA GLY A 81 11.96 -8.81 8.04
C GLY A 81 11.03 -10.03 8.18
N SER A 82 10.38 -10.22 9.32
CA SER A 82 9.44 -11.33 9.56
C SER A 82 8.15 -10.97 10.31
N GLU A 83 8.17 -9.89 11.07
CA GLU A 83 7.00 -9.42 11.82
C GLU A 83 7.04 -7.90 12.01
N TRP A 84 5.87 -7.30 12.23
CA TRP A 84 5.74 -5.91 12.64
C TRP A 84 5.99 -5.77 14.13
N ASN A 85 7.00 -4.99 14.50
CA ASN A 85 7.20 -4.52 15.86
C ASN A 85 6.51 -3.15 16.03
N ILE A 86 5.82 -2.94 17.15
CA ILE A 86 5.05 -1.70 17.40
C ILE A 86 5.39 -1.14 18.78
N ASP A 87 5.87 0.09 18.80
CA ASP A 87 6.23 0.83 19.99
C ASP A 87 5.36 2.08 20.20
N THR A 88 5.20 2.45 21.47
CA THR A 88 4.65 3.76 21.85
C THR A 88 5.80 4.73 22.08
N VAL A 89 5.92 5.72 21.20
CA VAL A 89 7.01 6.72 21.21
C VAL A 89 6.77 7.77 22.29
N ASP A 90 5.55 8.32 22.34
CA ASP A 90 5.13 9.32 23.32
C ASP A 90 3.64 9.18 23.63
N SER A 91 3.28 9.33 24.91
CA SER A 91 1.93 9.08 25.42
C SER A 91 1.40 10.17 26.35
N LYS A 92 2.08 11.33 26.44
CA LYS A 92 1.79 12.37 27.44
C LYS A 92 0.71 13.38 26.99
N GLY A 93 -0.49 12.92 26.68
CA GLY A 93 -1.63 13.76 26.24
C GLY A 93 -2.01 13.48 24.79
N HIS A 94 -2.85 14.31 24.15
CA HIS A 94 -3.18 14.16 22.73
C HIS A 94 -1.99 14.60 21.86
N ILE A 95 -1.12 13.65 21.53
CA ILE A 95 0.19 13.85 20.90
C ILE A 95 0.33 12.93 19.69
N GLY A 96 0.99 13.39 18.64
CA GLY A 96 1.32 12.57 17.46
C GLY A 96 0.58 12.99 16.19
N PHE A 97 -0.22 14.06 16.24
CA PHE A 97 -0.83 14.62 15.02
C PHE A 97 0.24 15.11 14.04
N ASP A 98 -0.10 15.12 12.75
CA ASP A 98 0.78 15.60 11.68
C ASP A 98 2.17 14.95 11.71
N THR A 99 2.28 13.67 12.09
CA THR A 99 3.57 12.98 12.22
C THR A 99 4.27 12.84 10.87
N SER A 100 5.59 13.01 10.88
CA SER A 100 6.47 12.80 9.74
C SER A 100 7.75 12.12 10.22
N ILE A 101 8.23 11.12 9.48
CA ILE A 101 9.40 10.31 9.83
C ILE A 101 10.47 10.39 8.73
N ALA A 102 11.73 10.46 9.15
CA ALA A 102 12.91 10.24 8.32
C ALA A 102 13.89 9.34 9.09
N LEU A 103 14.78 8.63 8.39
CA LEU A 103 15.77 7.76 9.01
C LEU A 103 17.17 8.37 8.89
N ASP A 104 17.98 8.20 9.93
CA ASP A 104 19.39 8.58 9.90
C ASP A 104 20.27 7.53 9.21
N SER A 105 21.58 7.78 9.12
CA SER A 105 22.54 6.86 8.48
C SER A 105 22.69 5.49 9.16
N ASN A 106 22.15 5.31 10.37
CA ASN A 106 22.09 4.04 11.11
C ASN A 106 20.71 3.40 11.04
N ASP A 107 19.84 3.88 10.15
CA ASP A 107 18.43 3.49 10.03
C ASP A 107 17.61 3.80 11.29
N TYR A 108 18.07 4.73 12.13
CA TYR A 108 17.31 5.12 13.31
C TYR A 108 16.27 6.19 12.99
N PRO A 109 15.01 6.01 13.47
CA PRO A 109 13.92 6.92 13.16
C PRO A 109 14.03 8.26 13.88
N HIS A 110 13.85 9.33 13.10
CA HIS A 110 13.62 10.70 13.53
C HIS A 110 12.18 11.09 13.18
N ILE A 111 11.38 11.43 14.18
CA ILE A 111 9.96 11.73 14.01
C ILE A 111 9.68 13.16 14.45
N SER A 112 9.17 14.00 13.55
CA SER A 112 8.55 15.27 13.91
C SER A 112 7.05 15.07 14.11
N TYR A 113 6.48 15.69 15.14
CA TYR A 113 5.06 15.55 15.42
C TYR A 113 4.51 16.72 16.23
N ARG A 114 3.20 16.89 16.16
CA ARG A 114 2.48 17.90 16.93
C ARG A 114 1.99 17.33 18.26
N ASP A 115 2.40 18.00 19.33
CA ASP A 115 1.77 17.90 20.65
C ASP A 115 0.56 18.83 20.67
N GLY A 116 -0.62 18.25 20.47
CA GLY A 116 -1.87 19.00 20.39
C GLY A 116 -2.32 19.58 21.73
N GLY A 117 -1.95 18.93 22.84
CA GLY A 117 -2.31 19.37 24.19
C GLY A 117 -1.49 20.55 24.67
N ASN A 118 -0.22 20.63 24.28
CA ASN A 118 0.70 21.72 24.67
C ASN A 118 0.99 22.72 23.55
N GLU A 119 0.41 22.51 22.37
CA GLU A 119 0.53 23.40 21.22
C GLU A 119 1.99 23.57 20.77
N ARG A 120 2.70 22.47 20.57
CA ARG A 120 4.14 22.45 20.22
C ARG A 120 4.44 21.47 19.11
N ILE A 121 5.52 21.72 18.37
CA ILE A 121 6.18 20.67 17.58
C ILE A 121 7.25 20.04 18.46
N ARG A 122 7.33 18.72 18.38
CA ARG A 122 8.31 17.91 19.09
C ARG A 122 9.06 17.04 18.09
N HIS A 123 10.25 16.65 18.49
CA HIS A 123 11.10 15.72 17.77
C HIS A 123 11.35 14.53 18.69
N ALA A 124 11.11 13.33 18.19
CA ALA A 124 11.55 12.09 18.81
C ALA A 124 12.63 11.46 17.94
N ARG A 125 13.66 10.91 18.56
CA ARG A 125 14.65 10.06 17.88
C ARG A 125 14.90 8.80 18.68
N TRP A 126 15.13 7.70 17.99
CA TRP A 126 15.65 6.50 18.61
C TRP A 126 17.17 6.57 18.69
N ASP A 127 17.76 6.26 19.84
CA ASP A 127 19.22 6.27 20.02
C ASP A 127 19.87 4.87 20.00
N GLY A 128 19.10 3.85 19.60
CA GLY A 128 19.49 2.44 19.69
C GLY A 128 19.03 1.75 20.97
N HIS A 129 18.53 2.49 21.97
CA HIS A 129 18.04 1.92 23.23
C HIS A 129 16.71 2.51 23.69
N ASP A 130 16.55 3.82 23.61
CA ASP A 130 15.39 4.56 24.11
C ASP A 130 14.99 5.68 23.14
N TRP A 131 13.72 6.06 23.21
CA TRP A 131 13.22 7.28 22.55
C TRP A 131 13.68 8.53 23.31
N GLN A 132 14.46 9.36 22.63
CA GLN A 132 14.84 10.69 23.10
C GLN A 132 13.88 11.72 22.51
N ILE A 133 13.32 12.60 23.35
CA ILE A 133 12.29 13.53 22.92
C ILE A 133 12.61 14.96 23.32
N ASP A 134 12.62 15.84 22.32
CA ASP A 134 12.89 17.26 22.45
C ASP A 134 11.71 18.11 21.95
N VAL A 135 11.66 19.37 22.39
CA VAL A 135 10.67 20.36 21.92
C VAL A 135 11.33 21.29 20.93
N ILE A 136 10.71 21.50 19.77
CA ILE A 136 11.21 22.41 18.74
C ILE A 136 10.73 23.83 19.03
N GLY A 137 11.69 24.66 19.45
CA GLY A 137 11.53 26.09 19.68
C GLY A 137 10.75 26.46 20.95
N PRO A 138 10.61 27.77 21.22
CA PRO A 138 9.88 28.24 22.37
C PRO A 138 8.39 27.86 22.27
N GLY A 139 7.73 27.73 23.43
CA GLY A 139 6.28 27.68 23.50
C GLY A 139 5.68 29.01 23.01
N GLY A 140 4.51 28.95 22.36
CA GLY A 140 3.97 30.17 21.74
C GLY A 140 2.58 30.07 21.12
N GLY A 141 1.89 28.94 21.25
CA GLY A 141 0.56 28.69 20.68
C GLY A 141 0.58 27.65 19.56
N PRO A 142 -0.57 27.34 18.93
CA PRO A 142 -0.75 26.10 18.17
C PRO A 142 0.15 26.05 16.94
N LYS A 143 0.97 25.01 16.84
CA LYS A 143 1.77 24.67 15.64
C LYS A 143 1.17 23.44 14.94
N ARG A 144 1.32 23.31 13.61
CA ARG A 144 0.74 22.22 12.77
C ARG A 144 1.57 21.93 11.51
N HIS A 145 1.22 20.85 10.81
CA HIS A 145 1.74 20.51 9.48
C HIS A 145 3.26 20.44 9.45
N THR A 146 3.82 19.47 10.16
CA THR A 146 5.27 19.32 10.26
C THR A 146 5.76 18.28 9.26
N SER A 147 6.97 18.48 8.75
CA SER A 147 7.69 17.56 7.89
C SER A 147 9.16 17.59 8.30
N ILE A 148 9.79 16.41 8.37
CA ILE A 148 11.17 16.23 8.82
C ILE A 148 12.00 15.54 7.74
N GLU A 149 13.23 15.99 7.61
CA GLU A 149 14.30 15.31 6.86
C GLU A 149 15.56 15.26 7.70
N VAL A 150 16.50 14.38 7.35
CA VAL A 150 17.79 14.23 8.04
C VAL A 150 18.93 14.47 7.06
N ASP A 151 19.86 15.36 7.43
CA ASP A 151 21.01 15.67 6.58
C ASP A 151 22.10 14.57 6.62
N LYS A 152 23.13 14.72 5.79
CA LYS A 152 24.27 13.79 5.73
C LYS A 152 25.10 13.69 7.02
N ASN A 153 24.86 14.55 8.01
CA ASN A 153 25.49 14.52 9.34
C ASN A 153 24.54 13.98 10.42
N ASP A 154 23.42 13.36 10.03
CA ASP A 154 22.36 12.85 10.90
C ASP A 154 21.63 13.95 11.69
N TYR A 155 21.67 15.20 11.20
CA TYR A 155 20.97 16.31 11.83
C TYR A 155 19.56 16.48 11.26
N PRO A 156 18.53 16.50 12.13
CA PRO A 156 17.15 16.69 11.68
C PRO A 156 16.85 18.15 11.30
N HIS A 157 16.15 18.28 10.18
CA HIS A 157 15.62 19.50 9.59
C HIS A 157 14.09 19.39 9.62
N VAL A 158 13.39 20.40 10.12
CA VAL A 158 11.95 20.34 10.36
C VAL A 158 11.27 21.61 9.88
N THR A 159 10.22 21.46 9.08
CA THR A 159 9.28 22.54 8.76
C THR A 159 8.04 22.44 9.64
N TYR A 160 7.40 23.59 9.90
CA TYR A 160 6.08 23.63 10.52
C TYR A 160 5.38 24.97 10.31
N HIS A 161 4.05 24.94 10.37
CA HIS A 161 3.22 26.13 10.44
C HIS A 161 3.07 26.64 11.89
N ASP A 162 3.42 27.90 12.12
CA ASP A 162 3.14 28.63 13.35
C ASP A 162 1.80 29.38 13.22
N ASN A 163 0.70 28.83 13.76
CA ASN A 163 -0.62 29.46 13.61
C ASN A 163 -0.74 30.82 14.33
N VAL A 164 0.15 31.12 15.29
CA VAL A 164 0.06 32.38 16.04
C VAL A 164 0.62 33.52 15.23
N ASN A 165 1.82 33.32 14.68
CA ASN A 165 2.45 34.31 13.83
C ASN A 165 2.00 34.21 12.38
N LYS A 166 1.35 33.09 12.00
CA LYS A 166 0.89 32.76 10.65
C LYS A 166 2.04 32.58 9.65
N ASP A 167 3.11 31.97 10.15
CA ASP A 167 4.40 31.86 9.48
C ASP A 167 4.71 30.40 9.13
N LEU A 168 5.34 30.20 7.96
CA LEU A 168 6.12 29.00 7.69
C LEU A 168 7.45 29.11 8.44
N LYS A 169 7.76 28.14 9.29
CA LYS A 169 9.01 28.05 10.05
C LYS A 169 9.85 26.88 9.55
N TYR A 170 11.15 27.06 9.66
CA TYR A 170 12.16 26.04 9.45
C TYR A 170 13.05 25.95 10.69
N ALA A 171 13.32 24.74 11.15
CA ALA A 171 14.15 24.47 12.31
C ALA A 171 15.18 23.38 11.98
N MET A 172 16.44 23.60 12.35
CA MET A 172 17.52 22.65 12.10
C MET A 172 18.29 22.42 13.39
N TRP A 173 18.57 21.16 13.71
CA TRP A 173 19.49 20.84 14.80
C TRP A 173 20.93 21.05 14.37
N ASN A 174 21.71 21.86 15.09
CA ASN A 174 23.11 22.13 14.74
C ASN A 174 24.13 21.28 15.51
N GLY A 175 23.68 20.21 16.15
CA GLY A 175 24.47 19.40 17.08
C GLY A 175 24.37 19.84 18.56
N THR A 176 23.84 21.04 18.84
CA THR A 176 23.73 21.57 20.20
C THR A 176 22.37 22.17 20.55
N GLU A 177 21.72 22.82 19.58
CA GLU A 177 20.41 23.44 19.75
C GLU A 177 19.64 23.48 18.42
N TRP A 178 18.33 23.69 18.52
CA TRP A 178 17.48 23.98 17.38
C TRP A 178 17.67 25.43 16.92
N VAL A 179 18.22 25.62 15.72
CA VAL A 179 18.29 26.90 15.03
C VAL A 179 17.02 27.10 14.23
N ILE A 180 16.24 28.13 14.54
CA ILE A 180 14.92 28.35 13.95
C ILE A 180 14.91 29.62 13.12
N GLN A 181 14.37 29.51 11.91
CA GLN A 181 14.18 30.59 10.96
C GLN A 181 12.70 30.75 10.59
N THR A 182 12.31 31.98 10.28
CA THR A 182 11.05 32.26 9.61
C THR A 182 11.30 32.24 8.11
N VAL A 183 10.65 31.33 7.39
CA VAL A 183 10.78 31.19 5.93
C VAL A 183 9.88 32.21 5.24
N GLU A 184 8.61 32.26 5.64
CA GLU A 184 7.62 33.19 5.08
C GLU A 184 6.60 33.63 6.15
N SER A 185 6.15 34.89 6.09
CA SER A 185 5.25 35.52 7.08
C SER A 185 3.99 36.18 6.51
N LYS A 186 3.70 35.99 5.22
CA LYS A 186 2.65 36.76 4.55
C LYS A 186 1.31 36.06 4.71
N ASP A 187 0.39 36.55 5.54
CA ASP A 187 -1.00 36.09 5.54
C ASP A 187 -1.17 34.54 5.60
N ASP A 188 -0.76 33.86 6.68
CA ASP A 188 -1.05 32.42 6.95
C ASP A 188 -0.40 31.44 5.96
N MET A 189 0.92 31.29 6.09
CA MET A 189 1.78 30.48 5.23
C MET A 189 2.22 29.17 5.87
N GLY A 190 2.53 28.17 5.04
CA GLY A 190 3.11 26.91 5.51
C GLY A 190 2.11 25.80 5.79
N TRP A 191 0.87 25.91 5.28
CA TRP A 191 -0.09 24.82 5.40
C TRP A 191 0.35 23.62 4.57
N HIS A 192 0.28 22.41 5.15
CA HIS A 192 0.69 21.16 4.52
C HIS A 192 2.10 21.21 3.94
N SER A 193 3.08 21.77 4.67
CA SER A 193 4.44 21.83 4.15
C SER A 193 5.07 20.45 4.00
N SER A 194 5.78 20.24 2.89
CA SER A 194 6.62 19.08 2.62
C SER A 194 8.06 19.56 2.46
N LEU A 195 8.99 18.99 3.21
CA LEU A 195 10.41 19.31 3.18
C LEU A 195 11.17 18.22 2.45
N GLU A 196 12.14 18.61 1.63
CA GLU A 196 13.17 17.75 1.06
C GLU A 196 14.53 18.46 1.19
N LEU A 197 15.63 17.71 1.20
CA LEU A 197 16.98 18.27 1.21
C LEU A 197 17.69 17.98 -0.12
N ASP A 198 18.28 19.02 -0.71
CA ASP A 198 19.06 18.87 -1.94
C ASP A 198 20.40 18.13 -1.69
N SER A 199 21.14 17.85 -2.76
CA SER A 199 22.46 17.22 -2.70
C SER A 199 23.49 17.96 -1.81
N ASN A 200 23.26 19.23 -1.49
CA ASN A 200 24.07 20.08 -0.60
C ASN A 200 23.46 20.26 0.80
N ASP A 201 22.44 19.47 1.16
CA ASP A 201 21.68 19.56 2.40
C ASP A 201 20.90 20.89 2.57
N HIS A 202 20.63 21.60 1.48
CA HIS A 202 19.78 22.78 1.52
C HIS A 202 18.30 22.41 1.48
N PRO A 203 17.47 23.03 2.33
CA PRO A 203 16.04 22.74 2.40
C PRO A 203 15.27 23.28 1.20
N HIS A 204 14.46 22.41 0.61
CA HIS A 204 13.44 22.67 -0.40
C HIS A 204 12.07 22.38 0.23
N ILE A 205 11.09 23.28 0.07
CA ILE A 205 9.81 23.19 0.77
C ILE A 205 8.69 23.53 -0.19
N SER A 206 7.73 22.62 -0.36
CA SER A 206 6.43 22.96 -0.94
C SER A 206 5.44 23.32 0.17
N HIS A 207 4.55 24.28 -0.06
CA HIS A 207 3.49 24.59 0.90
C HIS A 207 2.28 25.29 0.26
N CYS A 208 1.17 25.29 1.00
CA CYS A 208 -0.02 26.05 0.65
C CYS A 208 0.02 27.48 1.23
N ASP A 209 -0.35 28.46 0.41
CA ASP A 209 -0.71 29.83 0.83
C ASP A 209 -2.18 29.87 1.28
N HIS A 210 -2.43 29.65 2.57
CA HIS A 210 -3.80 29.57 3.09
C HIS A 210 -4.45 30.94 3.26
N GLY A 211 -3.74 31.94 3.81
CA GLY A 211 -4.40 33.15 4.29
C GLY A 211 -4.65 34.22 3.23
N SER A 212 -4.07 34.09 2.02
CA SER A 212 -4.60 34.75 0.82
C SER A 212 -6.05 34.31 0.50
N ARG A 213 -6.49 33.17 1.03
CA ARG A 213 -7.70 32.42 0.64
C ARG A 213 -7.71 31.98 -0.81
N THR A 214 -6.59 32.13 -1.52
CA THR A 214 -6.40 31.61 -2.87
C THR A 214 -5.86 30.19 -2.83
N PHE A 215 -5.21 29.75 -1.74
CA PHE A 215 -4.67 28.39 -1.61
C PHE A 215 -3.71 28.07 -2.75
N ASN A 216 -2.81 29.00 -3.07
CA ASN A 216 -1.82 28.75 -4.11
C ASN A 216 -0.84 27.66 -3.65
N LEU A 217 -0.26 26.95 -4.62
CA LEU A 217 0.91 26.13 -4.38
C LEU A 217 2.14 27.02 -4.47
N ASN A 218 2.92 27.08 -3.40
CA ASN A 218 4.20 27.76 -3.36
C ASN A 218 5.33 26.75 -3.17
N TYR A 219 6.49 27.11 -3.70
CA TYR A 219 7.75 26.40 -3.53
C TYR A 219 8.79 27.39 -3.01
N VAL A 220 9.58 26.97 -2.02
CA VAL A 220 10.64 27.77 -1.46
C VAL A 220 11.89 26.92 -1.25
N ARG A 221 13.05 27.47 -1.56
CA ARG A 221 14.33 26.79 -1.37
C ARG A 221 15.38 27.71 -0.76
N TRP A 222 16.32 27.13 -0.04
CA TRP A 222 17.48 27.86 0.45
C TRP A 222 18.61 27.82 -0.57
N ASN A 223 19.09 28.98 -1.03
CA ASN A 223 20.16 29.04 -2.04
C ASN A 223 21.59 29.10 -1.44
N GLY A 224 21.73 28.88 -0.12
CA GLY A 224 22.97 29.06 0.63
C GLY A 224 23.09 30.42 1.34
N ASN A 225 22.28 31.42 0.96
CA ASN A 225 22.31 32.77 1.55
C ASN A 225 20.93 33.28 1.97
N ASP A 226 19.91 33.07 1.14
CA ASP A 226 18.54 33.53 1.36
C ASP A 226 17.52 32.46 0.92
N TRP A 227 16.29 32.60 1.41
CA TRP A 227 15.14 31.85 0.92
C TRP A 227 14.64 32.44 -0.40
N GLU A 228 14.55 31.61 -1.44
CA GLU A 228 13.96 31.94 -2.73
C GLU A 228 12.57 31.33 -2.82
N ILE A 229 11.55 32.18 -2.98
CA ILE A 229 10.13 31.78 -2.98
C ILE A 229 9.54 31.98 -4.37
N GLU A 230 8.81 30.99 -4.85
CA GLU A 230 8.07 31.01 -6.10
C GLU A 230 6.64 30.51 -5.92
N ALA A 231 5.68 31.18 -6.58
CA ALA A 231 4.32 30.67 -6.70
C ALA A 231 4.24 29.75 -7.92
N VAL A 232 4.02 28.45 -7.68
CA VAL A 232 4.05 27.39 -8.70
C VAL A 232 2.73 27.33 -9.46
N ASP A 233 1.63 27.19 -8.73
CA ASP A 233 0.28 27.14 -9.29
C ASP A 233 -0.63 28.11 -8.55
N THR A 234 -1.24 29.00 -9.32
CA THR A 234 -2.16 30.05 -8.83
C THR A 234 -3.54 29.97 -9.49
N ALA A 235 -3.77 28.96 -10.33
CA ALA A 235 -4.99 28.80 -11.10
C ALA A 235 -6.11 28.16 -10.26
N GLY A 236 -6.73 28.96 -9.40
CA GLY A 236 -7.75 28.50 -8.46
C GLY A 236 -7.15 28.11 -7.12
N LYS A 237 -7.87 27.29 -6.36
CA LYS A 237 -7.45 26.76 -5.06
C LYS A 237 -6.78 25.41 -5.21
N VAL A 238 -5.46 25.35 -5.07
CA VAL A 238 -4.63 24.24 -5.56
C VAL A 238 -3.59 23.67 -4.58
N GLY A 239 -2.98 24.44 -3.70
CA GLY A 239 -1.81 24.00 -2.91
C GLY A 239 -2.07 23.06 -1.73
N ILE A 240 -3.30 22.58 -1.51
CA ILE A 240 -3.62 21.78 -0.30
C ILE A 240 -3.04 20.37 -0.43
N PHE A 241 -2.59 19.78 0.69
CA PHE A 241 -2.00 18.44 0.76
C PHE A 241 -0.80 18.25 -0.18
N THR A 242 0.03 19.29 -0.33
CA THR A 242 1.21 19.16 -1.17
C THR A 242 2.21 18.16 -0.59
N SER A 243 2.88 17.42 -1.47
CA SER A 243 4.02 16.56 -1.16
C SER A 243 5.09 16.79 -2.22
N LEU A 244 6.33 16.89 -1.78
CA LEU A 244 7.52 17.22 -2.56
C LEU A 244 8.45 16.00 -2.61
N ALA A 245 9.12 15.81 -3.74
CA ALA A 245 10.29 14.96 -3.91
C ALA A 245 11.31 15.70 -4.80
N LEU A 246 12.59 15.35 -4.70
CA LEU A 246 13.64 15.88 -5.57
C LEU A 246 14.21 14.77 -6.46
N ASP A 247 14.46 15.08 -7.74
CA ASP A 247 15.17 14.18 -8.66
C ASP A 247 16.69 14.20 -8.44
N GLY A 248 17.41 13.33 -9.15
CA GLY A 248 18.88 13.28 -9.09
C GLY A 248 19.61 14.56 -9.53
N ASP A 249 18.92 15.53 -10.15
CA ASP A 249 19.42 16.86 -10.52
C ASP A 249 18.95 17.96 -9.54
N ASP A 250 18.39 17.59 -8.39
CA ASP A 250 17.79 18.48 -7.37
C ASP A 250 16.58 19.30 -7.87
N HIS A 251 15.94 18.87 -8.96
CA HIS A 251 14.70 19.49 -9.43
C HIS A 251 13.50 19.00 -8.61
N ALA A 252 12.57 19.91 -8.36
CA ALA A 252 11.42 19.65 -7.53
C ALA A 252 10.26 19.01 -8.31
N HIS A 253 9.71 17.95 -7.73
CA HIS A 253 8.51 17.23 -8.16
C HIS A 253 7.45 17.35 -7.07
N ILE A 254 6.28 17.90 -7.39
CA ILE A 254 5.26 18.26 -6.40
C ILE A 254 3.91 17.67 -6.79
N SER A 255 3.35 16.81 -5.94
CA SER A 255 1.94 16.42 -6.03
C SER A 255 1.07 17.32 -5.14
N TYR A 256 -0.16 17.62 -5.56
CA TYR A 256 -1.08 18.50 -4.80
C TYR A 256 -2.55 18.33 -5.19
N HIS A 257 -3.45 18.72 -4.28
CA HIS A 257 -4.89 18.64 -4.48
C HIS A 257 -5.51 19.96 -4.97
N ALA A 258 -6.02 19.94 -6.20
CA ALA A 258 -6.73 21.04 -6.82
C ALA A 258 -8.17 21.16 -6.32
N SER A 259 -8.38 21.65 -5.09
CA SER A 259 -9.69 21.74 -4.42
C SER A 259 -10.81 22.49 -5.17
N THR A 260 -10.47 23.29 -6.18
CA THR A 260 -11.47 23.95 -7.06
C THR A 260 -12.10 22.97 -8.05
N ASN A 261 -11.32 22.04 -8.57
CA ASN A 261 -11.76 21.05 -9.56
C ASN A 261 -11.97 19.67 -8.94
N HIS A 262 -11.40 19.43 -7.76
CA HIS A 262 -11.32 18.14 -7.08
C HIS A 262 -10.40 17.12 -7.77
N ASP A 263 -9.33 17.62 -8.40
CA ASP A 263 -8.36 16.82 -9.15
C ASP A 263 -7.06 16.63 -8.37
N LEU A 264 -6.33 15.55 -8.69
CA LEU A 264 -4.91 15.40 -8.38
C LEU A 264 -4.08 16.10 -9.46
N LYS A 265 -3.15 16.95 -9.05
CA LYS A 265 -2.22 17.63 -9.96
C LYS A 265 -0.77 17.34 -9.57
N TYR A 266 0.09 17.51 -10.56
CA TYR A 266 1.53 17.35 -10.47
C TYR A 266 2.22 18.55 -11.11
N ALA A 267 3.28 19.04 -10.46
CA ALA A 267 4.15 20.08 -10.97
C ALA A 267 5.61 19.64 -10.91
N GLU A 268 6.37 19.87 -11.96
CA GLU A 268 7.80 19.60 -12.01
C GLU A 268 8.59 20.82 -12.48
N TRP A 269 9.74 21.03 -11.87
CA TRP A 269 10.68 22.05 -12.33
C TRP A 269 11.58 21.49 -13.43
N THR A 270 11.47 22.02 -14.65
CA THR A 270 12.24 21.55 -15.82
C THR A 270 13.68 22.08 -15.89
N GLY A 271 14.14 22.75 -14.85
CA GLY A 271 15.38 23.54 -14.86
C GLY A 271 15.19 24.98 -15.37
N SER A 272 14.03 25.31 -15.95
CA SER A 272 13.74 26.66 -16.47
C SER A 272 12.32 27.17 -16.25
N GLU A 273 11.35 26.27 -16.17
CA GLU A 273 9.95 26.58 -15.90
C GLU A 273 9.26 25.42 -15.19
N TRP A 274 8.14 25.73 -14.52
CA TRP A 274 7.24 24.72 -13.97
C TRP A 274 6.35 24.14 -15.06
N ASN A 275 6.44 22.83 -15.28
CA ASN A 275 5.46 22.08 -16.05
C ASN A 275 4.37 21.56 -15.09
N ILE A 276 3.09 21.75 -15.44
CA ILE A 276 1.95 21.41 -14.56
C ILE A 276 0.96 20.52 -15.31
N GLU A 277 0.64 19.38 -14.72
CA GLU A 277 -0.23 18.37 -15.28
C GLU A 277 -1.41 18.05 -14.37
N THR A 278 -2.45 17.45 -14.93
CA THR A 278 -3.54 16.82 -14.17
C THR A 278 -3.33 15.32 -14.25
N VAL A 279 -3.19 14.68 -13.09
CA VAL A 279 -2.85 13.25 -12.95
C VAL A 279 -4.11 12.39 -12.91
N ASP A 280 -5.12 12.87 -12.19
CA ASP A 280 -6.41 12.21 -12.01
C ASP A 280 -7.49 13.27 -11.84
N ALA A 281 -8.59 13.11 -12.59
CA ALA A 281 -9.73 14.03 -12.60
C ALA A 281 -11.08 13.29 -12.55
N GLU A 282 -11.07 11.97 -12.37
CA GLU A 282 -12.30 11.17 -12.33
C GLU A 282 -12.91 11.17 -10.93
N GLY A 283 -13.81 12.12 -10.67
CA GLY A 283 -14.48 12.25 -9.37
C GLY A 283 -13.82 13.29 -8.47
N HIS A 284 -13.84 13.04 -7.16
CA HIS A 284 -13.19 13.88 -6.16
C HIS A 284 -11.95 13.15 -5.66
N VAL A 285 -10.79 13.46 -6.22
CA VAL A 285 -9.53 12.72 -6.05
C VAL A 285 -8.39 13.65 -5.62
N GLY A 286 -7.27 13.07 -5.20
CA GLY A 286 -6.02 13.78 -4.95
C GLY A 286 -5.83 14.27 -3.51
N GLN A 287 -6.79 14.02 -2.61
CA GLN A 287 -6.64 14.38 -1.20
C GLN A 287 -5.54 13.54 -0.54
N THR A 288 -4.85 14.14 0.44
CA THR A 288 -3.75 13.52 1.21
C THR A 288 -2.74 12.80 0.33
N THR A 289 -2.36 13.44 -0.78
CA THR A 289 -1.41 12.90 -1.75
C THR A 289 -0.01 12.82 -1.17
N SER A 290 0.76 11.83 -1.62
CA SER A 290 2.18 11.67 -1.32
C SER A 290 2.90 11.25 -2.60
N ILE A 291 4.04 11.88 -2.89
CA ILE A 291 4.86 11.60 -4.07
C ILE A 291 6.20 10.99 -3.63
N ALA A 292 6.70 10.04 -4.43
CA ALA A 292 8.07 9.58 -4.39
C ALA A 292 8.55 9.34 -5.83
N LEU A 293 9.87 9.34 -6.04
CA LEU A 293 10.46 9.05 -7.34
C LEU A 293 11.08 7.65 -7.33
N ASP A 294 10.98 6.93 -8.45
CA ASP A 294 11.73 5.69 -8.64
C ASP A 294 13.21 5.96 -8.95
N SER A 295 14.02 4.91 -9.09
CA SER A 295 15.45 5.04 -9.40
C SER A 295 15.76 5.66 -10.77
N ASN A 296 14.75 5.97 -11.59
CA ASN A 296 14.86 6.63 -12.89
C ASN A 296 14.22 8.03 -12.88
N ASP A 297 14.03 8.60 -11.68
CA ASP A 297 13.41 9.89 -11.44
C ASP A 297 11.96 9.97 -11.97
N LYS A 298 11.25 8.84 -12.04
CA LYS A 298 9.83 8.81 -12.45
C LYS A 298 8.92 9.04 -11.25
N PRO A 299 7.96 9.97 -11.36
CA PRO A 299 7.07 10.26 -10.26
C PRO A 299 5.99 9.21 -10.09
N HIS A 300 5.76 8.87 -8.82
CA HIS A 300 4.75 7.95 -8.35
C HIS A 300 3.98 8.59 -7.20
N ILE A 301 2.66 8.51 -7.26
CA ILE A 301 1.79 9.26 -6.35
C ILE A 301 0.76 8.32 -5.74
N SER A 302 0.69 8.26 -4.41
CA SER A 302 -0.45 7.67 -3.71
C SER A 302 -1.45 8.76 -3.34
N HIS A 303 -2.75 8.54 -3.56
CA HIS A 303 -3.78 9.53 -3.25
C HIS A 303 -5.13 8.91 -2.85
N TYR A 304 -5.91 9.68 -2.10
CA TYR A 304 -7.26 9.30 -1.72
C TYR A 304 -8.28 9.71 -2.79
N ASP A 305 -9.08 8.74 -3.23
CA ASP A 305 -10.29 8.94 -4.02
C ASP A 305 -11.48 9.04 -3.09
N ASN A 306 -11.91 10.26 -2.81
CA ASN A 306 -13.02 10.52 -1.90
C ASN A 306 -14.39 10.18 -2.52
N THR A 307 -14.50 10.10 -3.85
CA THR A 307 -15.74 9.69 -4.52
C THR A 307 -16.02 8.22 -4.25
N ASN A 308 -15.01 7.37 -4.40
CA ASN A 308 -15.15 5.93 -4.23
C ASN A 308 -14.77 5.42 -2.84
N GLY A 309 -13.99 6.19 -2.07
CA GLY A 309 -13.47 5.79 -0.76
C GLY A 309 -12.19 4.96 -0.84
N ASN A 310 -11.44 5.07 -1.95
CA ASN A 310 -10.35 4.15 -2.27
C ASN A 310 -8.97 4.81 -2.07
N LEU A 311 -7.96 3.97 -1.81
CA LEU A 311 -6.58 4.32 -2.06
C LEU A 311 -6.27 4.08 -3.53
N LYS A 312 -5.72 5.10 -4.21
CA LYS A 312 -5.23 4.99 -5.58
C LYS A 312 -3.73 5.23 -5.64
N TYR A 313 -3.12 4.69 -6.69
CA TYR A 313 -1.74 4.89 -7.05
C TYR A 313 -1.66 5.35 -8.50
N ALA A 314 -0.97 6.46 -8.74
CA ALA A 314 -0.67 6.98 -10.05
C ALA A 314 0.83 6.85 -10.35
N LYS A 315 1.17 6.49 -11.58
CA LYS A 315 2.55 6.49 -12.08
C LYS A 315 2.63 7.14 -13.45
N LEU A 316 3.70 7.89 -13.68
CA LEU A 316 4.02 8.43 -15.00
C LEU A 316 4.91 7.46 -15.76
N ASP A 317 4.36 6.79 -16.77
CA ASP A 317 5.08 5.83 -17.62
C ASP A 317 4.85 6.14 -19.10
N GLY A 318 5.90 6.07 -19.92
CA GLY A 318 5.82 6.41 -21.35
C GLY A 318 5.36 7.85 -21.65
N GLY A 319 5.36 8.75 -20.66
CA GLY A 319 4.86 10.13 -20.79
C GLY A 319 3.35 10.29 -20.55
N GLU A 320 2.67 9.25 -20.08
CA GLU A 320 1.25 9.30 -19.71
C GLU A 320 1.05 8.82 -18.26
N TRP A 321 0.12 9.46 -17.56
CA TRP A 321 -0.29 9.02 -16.23
C TRP A 321 -1.21 7.81 -16.33
N SER A 322 -0.89 6.77 -15.55
CA SER A 322 -1.76 5.62 -15.32
C SER A 322 -2.16 5.58 -13.85
N ASN A 323 -3.43 5.26 -13.59
CA ASN A 323 -4.00 5.19 -12.25
C ASN A 323 -4.50 3.77 -11.97
N GLU A 324 -4.14 3.21 -10.82
CA GLU A 324 -4.63 1.93 -10.32
C GLU A 324 -5.29 2.10 -8.93
N VAL A 325 -6.26 1.24 -8.62
CA VAL A 325 -6.84 1.15 -7.28
C VAL A 325 -5.99 0.18 -6.47
N VAL A 326 -5.44 0.66 -5.35
CA VAL A 326 -4.61 -0.15 -4.43
C VAL A 326 -5.50 -0.90 -3.46
N ASP A 327 -6.44 -0.19 -2.84
CA ASP A 327 -7.39 -0.74 -1.87
C ASP A 327 -8.75 -0.06 -2.04
N SER A 328 -9.81 -0.87 -2.00
CA SER A 328 -11.20 -0.43 -2.11
C SER A 328 -12.13 -0.99 -1.03
N ASP A 329 -11.60 -1.69 -0.03
CA ASP A 329 -12.40 -2.30 1.02
C ASP A 329 -12.80 -1.27 2.10
N GLY A 330 -13.81 -0.47 1.78
CA GLY A 330 -14.37 0.54 2.67
C GLY A 330 -13.91 1.96 2.33
N ARG A 331 -13.64 2.78 3.36
CA ARG A 331 -13.05 4.11 3.22
C ARG A 331 -11.60 4.02 3.66
N VAL A 332 -10.72 3.88 2.70
CA VAL A 332 -9.30 3.58 2.87
C VAL A 332 -8.46 4.58 2.08
N GLY A 333 -7.20 4.75 2.46
CA GLY A 333 -6.22 5.55 1.72
C GLY A 333 -6.03 6.99 2.20
N LEU A 334 -6.71 7.40 3.28
CA LEU A 334 -6.48 8.72 3.87
C LEU A 334 -5.10 8.81 4.51
N TRP A 335 -4.46 9.98 4.37
CA TRP A 335 -3.12 10.26 4.91
C TRP A 335 -2.06 9.29 4.42
N SER A 336 -2.14 8.88 3.14
CA SER A 336 -1.16 7.97 2.55
C SER A 336 0.24 8.58 2.52
N SER A 337 1.26 7.74 2.72
CA SER A 337 2.66 8.08 2.54
C SER A 337 3.34 6.97 1.76
N ILE A 338 3.99 7.34 0.65
CA ILE A 338 4.65 6.42 -0.28
C ILE A 338 6.18 6.53 -0.20
N ALA A 339 6.86 5.40 -0.31
CA ALA A 339 8.31 5.30 -0.49
C ALA A 339 8.66 4.13 -1.41
N PHE A 340 9.87 4.10 -1.96
CA PHE A 340 10.35 3.04 -2.84
C PHE A 340 11.56 2.33 -2.25
N ASP A 341 11.58 1.01 -2.37
CA ASP A 341 12.78 0.24 -2.07
C ASP A 341 13.78 0.27 -3.23
N ARG A 342 14.94 -0.38 -3.03
CA ARG A 342 16.03 -0.42 -4.03
C ARG A 342 15.67 -1.23 -5.27
N GLU A 343 14.59 -2.00 -5.24
CA GLU A 343 14.04 -2.75 -6.35
C GLU A 343 12.93 -1.99 -7.09
N ASN A 344 12.71 -0.70 -6.78
CA ASN A 344 11.61 0.13 -7.30
C ASN A 344 10.22 -0.45 -7.01
N ARG A 345 10.05 -1.15 -5.89
CA ARG A 345 8.72 -1.53 -5.42
C ARG A 345 8.15 -0.38 -4.59
N PRO A 346 6.90 0.04 -4.84
CA PRO A 346 6.24 1.03 -4.00
C PRO A 346 5.80 0.39 -2.67
N HIS A 347 5.95 1.16 -1.60
CA HIS A 347 5.47 0.89 -0.26
C HIS A 347 4.58 2.05 0.16
N ILE A 348 3.35 1.77 0.62
CA ILE A 348 2.37 2.79 1.00
C ILE A 348 1.84 2.48 2.39
N SER A 349 2.03 3.39 3.34
CA SER A 349 1.27 3.39 4.60
C SER A 349 0.02 4.24 4.44
N TYR A 350 -1.11 3.85 5.03
CA TYR A 350 -2.34 4.63 4.94
C TYR A 350 -3.32 4.31 6.08
N TRP A 351 -4.27 5.21 6.29
CA TRP A 351 -5.34 5.02 7.25
C TRP A 351 -6.59 4.40 6.61
N ASP A 352 -7.06 3.32 7.22
CA ASP A 352 -8.38 2.76 6.99
C ASP A 352 -9.38 3.41 7.96
N TYR A 353 -10.17 4.36 7.44
CA TYR A 353 -11.19 5.06 8.21
C TYR A 353 -12.32 4.13 8.66
N THR A 354 -12.68 3.16 7.82
CA THR A 354 -13.81 2.24 8.10
C THR A 354 -13.51 1.39 9.31
N ASN A 355 -12.31 0.81 9.37
CA ASN A 355 -11.90 -0.08 10.45
C ASN A 355 -11.13 0.64 11.56
N GLY A 356 -10.73 1.90 11.33
CA GLY A 356 -9.93 2.68 12.26
C GLY A 356 -8.54 2.09 12.47
N SER A 357 -7.92 1.56 11.40
CA SER A 357 -6.67 0.79 11.49
C SER A 357 -5.55 1.43 10.66
N LEU A 358 -4.30 1.19 11.07
CA LEU A 358 -3.14 1.45 10.22
C LEU A 358 -3.00 0.30 9.23
N ARG A 359 -2.92 0.62 7.94
CA ARG A 359 -2.66 -0.35 6.88
C ARG A 359 -1.40 -0.02 6.12
N TYR A 360 -0.86 -1.05 5.50
CA TYR A 360 0.33 -1.00 4.68
C TYR A 360 0.08 -1.78 3.41
N ALA A 361 0.53 -1.25 2.28
CA ALA A 361 0.49 -1.91 0.98
C ALA A 361 1.87 -1.89 0.34
N THR A 362 2.25 -2.97 -0.33
CA THR A 362 3.44 -3.02 -1.17
C THR A 362 3.15 -3.81 -2.44
N LYS A 363 3.81 -3.47 -3.54
CA LYS A 363 3.65 -4.26 -4.76
C LYS A 363 4.48 -5.54 -4.66
N ALA A 364 3.85 -6.69 -4.88
CA ALA A 364 4.54 -7.96 -4.91
C ALA A 364 5.72 -7.89 -5.88
N LYS A 365 6.81 -8.58 -5.56
CA LYS A 365 7.84 -8.79 -6.58
C LYS A 365 7.16 -9.51 -7.75
N PRO A 366 7.36 -9.06 -9.01
CA PRO A 366 6.92 -9.83 -10.16
C PRO A 366 7.56 -11.23 -10.05
N GLY A 367 6.75 -12.22 -9.73
CA GLY A 367 7.16 -13.61 -9.61
C GLY A 367 7.05 -14.32 -10.95
N PRO A 368 7.71 -15.47 -11.15
CA PRO A 368 7.37 -16.36 -12.26
C PRO A 368 5.85 -16.67 -12.19
N LEU A 369 5.18 -16.83 -13.34
CA LEU A 369 3.76 -17.23 -13.35
C LEU A 369 3.57 -18.44 -12.41
N PRO A 370 2.45 -18.52 -11.66
CA PRO A 370 2.06 -19.76 -11.04
C PRO A 370 2.02 -20.85 -12.11
N VAL A 371 2.46 -22.04 -11.72
CA VAL A 371 2.24 -23.23 -12.52
C VAL A 371 0.74 -23.41 -12.72
N SER A 372 0.28 -23.46 -13.97
CA SER A 372 -1.13 -23.69 -14.29
C SER A 372 -1.48 -25.13 -13.96
N ALA A 373 -2.29 -25.34 -12.92
CA ALA A 373 -2.79 -26.64 -12.52
C ALA A 373 -4.10 -26.95 -13.25
N ASP A 374 -4.32 -28.21 -13.61
CA ASP A 374 -5.66 -28.70 -13.92
C ASP A 374 -6.36 -29.02 -12.59
N ILE A 375 -7.60 -28.57 -12.46
CA ILE A 375 -8.36 -28.62 -11.21
C ILE A 375 -9.73 -29.20 -11.51
N ASP A 376 -10.08 -30.26 -10.79
CA ASP A 376 -11.43 -30.84 -10.78
C ASP A 376 -12.03 -30.75 -9.37
N ILE A 377 -13.19 -30.10 -9.22
CA ILE A 377 -13.84 -29.87 -7.93
C ILE A 377 -15.12 -30.69 -7.81
N ASP A 378 -15.06 -31.62 -6.86
CA ASP A 378 -16.07 -32.62 -6.65
C ASP A 378 -16.90 -32.33 -5.39
N PRO A 379 -18.25 -32.22 -5.47
CA PRO A 379 -19.09 -32.49 -6.64
C PRO A 379 -19.30 -31.28 -7.56
N ASP A 380 -19.46 -31.55 -8.87
CA ASP A 380 -19.81 -30.56 -9.92
C ASP A 380 -21.12 -29.81 -9.62
N THR A 381 -21.99 -30.37 -8.78
CA THR A 381 -23.20 -29.69 -8.31
C THR A 381 -23.19 -29.53 -6.79
N LEU A 382 -22.92 -28.31 -6.34
CA LEU A 382 -22.89 -27.97 -4.93
C LEU A 382 -24.25 -27.46 -4.45
N ASN A 383 -25.05 -28.35 -3.84
CA ASN A 383 -26.23 -27.93 -3.08
C ASN A 383 -25.82 -27.29 -1.75
N LEU A 384 -26.15 -26.00 -1.56
CA LEU A 384 -25.80 -25.24 -0.35
C LEU A 384 -26.59 -25.66 0.91
N LEU A 385 -27.65 -26.47 0.77
CA LEU A 385 -28.35 -27.09 1.90
C LEU A 385 -27.83 -28.50 2.26
N SER A 386 -26.98 -29.08 1.41
CA SER A 386 -26.44 -30.42 1.66
C SER A 386 -25.59 -30.44 2.92
N ARG A 387 -25.77 -31.48 3.74
CA ARG A 387 -24.98 -31.75 4.96
C ARG A 387 -23.80 -32.69 4.69
N GLY A 388 -23.33 -32.72 3.44
CA GLY A 388 -22.09 -33.43 3.09
C GLY A 388 -20.94 -32.93 3.95
N ARG A 389 -19.92 -33.77 4.15
CA ARG A 389 -18.78 -33.41 4.99
C ARG A 389 -17.72 -32.64 4.23
N TRP A 390 -17.50 -33.01 2.97
CA TRP A 390 -16.36 -32.56 2.18
C TRP A 390 -16.79 -31.98 0.84
N ILE A 391 -15.93 -31.11 0.34
CA ILE A 391 -15.70 -30.87 -1.09
C ILE A 391 -14.31 -31.42 -1.36
N THR A 392 -14.14 -32.18 -2.43
CA THR A 392 -12.85 -32.75 -2.82
C THR A 392 -12.34 -31.94 -4.00
N ALA A 393 -11.04 -31.67 -4.05
CA ALA A 393 -10.40 -31.15 -5.26
C ALA A 393 -9.28 -32.11 -5.65
N TYR A 394 -9.15 -32.35 -6.95
CA TYR A 394 -8.01 -33.04 -7.55
C TYR A 394 -7.15 -31.99 -8.24
N ILE A 395 -5.86 -32.01 -7.94
CA ILE A 395 -4.90 -31.00 -8.39
C ILE A 395 -3.83 -31.70 -9.19
N GLU A 396 -3.84 -31.50 -10.50
CA GLU A 396 -2.82 -31.98 -11.40
C GLU A 396 -1.88 -30.83 -11.78
N LEU A 397 -0.57 -31.07 -11.74
CA LEU A 397 0.43 -30.12 -12.24
C LEU A 397 0.95 -30.60 -13.60
N PRO A 398 1.33 -29.69 -14.51
CA PRO A 398 1.75 -30.02 -15.86
C PRO A 398 3.00 -30.90 -15.87
N GLU A 399 3.14 -31.67 -16.97
CA GLU A 399 4.24 -32.62 -17.17
C GLU A 399 5.61 -32.01 -16.81
N GLY A 400 6.32 -32.65 -15.89
CA GLY A 400 7.61 -32.20 -15.35
C GLY A 400 7.52 -31.61 -13.94
N SER A 401 6.32 -31.32 -13.44
CA SER A 401 6.04 -30.96 -12.05
C SER A 401 5.59 -32.20 -11.25
N ASP A 402 5.92 -32.25 -9.95
CA ASP A 402 5.53 -33.36 -9.08
C ASP A 402 4.58 -32.85 -7.99
N VAL A 403 3.32 -33.32 -8.03
CA VAL A 403 2.29 -32.99 -7.04
C VAL A 403 2.67 -33.38 -5.61
N ALA A 404 3.61 -34.32 -5.42
CA ALA A 404 4.12 -34.66 -4.10
C ALA A 404 4.93 -33.52 -3.45
N ASN A 405 5.37 -32.53 -4.23
CA ASN A 405 6.05 -31.35 -3.72
C ASN A 405 5.10 -30.24 -3.28
N ILE A 406 3.79 -30.38 -3.48
CA ILE A 406 2.81 -29.39 -3.03
C ILE A 406 2.77 -29.36 -1.50
N ASP A 407 2.93 -28.17 -0.93
CA ASP A 407 2.67 -27.94 0.49
C ASP A 407 1.15 -27.80 0.72
N VAL A 408 0.54 -28.91 1.14
CA VAL A 408 -0.90 -28.99 1.44
C VAL A 408 -1.38 -27.88 2.38
N SER A 409 -0.54 -27.41 3.31
CA SER A 409 -0.92 -26.38 4.27
C SER A 409 -1.11 -24.99 3.65
N THR A 410 -0.60 -24.80 2.43
CA THR A 410 -0.71 -23.54 1.67
C THR A 410 -1.88 -23.53 0.69
N ILE A 411 -2.59 -24.66 0.53
CA ILE A 411 -3.66 -24.78 -0.46
C ILE A 411 -4.90 -24.01 0.02
N LEU A 412 -5.38 -23.11 -0.84
CA LEU A 412 -6.53 -22.25 -0.59
C LEU A 412 -7.57 -22.41 -1.70
N PHE A 413 -8.82 -22.56 -1.30
CA PHE A 413 -9.99 -22.46 -2.16
C PHE A 413 -10.48 -21.02 -2.20
N ASN A 414 -10.65 -20.45 -3.40
CA ASN A 414 -10.92 -19.04 -3.65
C ASN A 414 -10.05 -18.11 -2.80
N GLY A 415 -8.76 -18.45 -2.66
CA GLY A 415 -7.77 -17.68 -1.89
C GLY A 415 -8.03 -17.56 -0.38
N THR A 416 -9.04 -18.24 0.18
CA THR A 416 -9.50 -17.97 1.56
C THR A 416 -9.76 -19.22 2.40
N VAL A 417 -10.33 -20.27 1.80
CA VAL A 417 -10.71 -21.46 2.57
C VAL A 417 -9.57 -22.48 2.52
N PRO A 418 -8.90 -22.79 3.65
CA PRO A 418 -7.77 -23.71 3.64
C PRO A 418 -8.20 -25.15 3.41
N ALA A 419 -7.35 -25.91 2.71
CA ALA A 419 -7.47 -27.35 2.62
C ALA A 419 -7.25 -28.02 3.99
N GLU A 420 -7.92 -29.14 4.19
CA GLU A 420 -7.67 -29.99 5.35
C GLU A 420 -6.33 -30.69 5.17
N SER A 421 -5.50 -30.69 6.23
CA SER A 421 -4.20 -31.38 6.21
C SER A 421 -4.31 -32.88 5.88
N ARG A 422 -5.47 -33.50 6.17
CA ARG A 422 -5.82 -34.90 5.84
C ARG A 422 -7.33 -35.08 5.71
N PRO A 423 -7.81 -36.08 4.94
CA PRO A 423 -7.02 -36.99 4.13
C PRO A 423 -6.52 -36.32 2.84
N THR A 424 -5.32 -36.71 2.43
CA THR A 424 -4.76 -36.43 1.10
C THR A 424 -4.26 -37.74 0.49
N GLU A 425 -4.33 -37.85 -0.83
CA GLU A 425 -3.91 -39.03 -1.59
C GLU A 425 -3.37 -38.58 -2.94
N ILE A 426 -2.34 -39.26 -3.44
CA ILE A 426 -1.83 -39.05 -4.80
C ILE A 426 -2.27 -40.24 -5.64
N GLY A 427 -2.92 -39.95 -6.75
CA GLY A 427 -3.47 -40.92 -7.70
C GLY A 427 -3.43 -40.34 -9.11
N ASP A 428 -3.94 -41.07 -10.07
CA ASP A 428 -4.18 -40.62 -11.46
C ASP A 428 -5.70 -40.72 -11.62
N TYR A 429 -6.39 -39.61 -11.33
CA TYR A 429 -7.84 -39.56 -11.13
C TYR A 429 -8.62 -39.32 -12.42
N ASP A 430 -7.97 -38.80 -13.45
CA ASP A 430 -8.53 -38.58 -14.79
C ASP A 430 -8.08 -39.64 -15.83
N GLU A 431 -7.18 -40.55 -15.44
CA GLU A 431 -6.63 -41.64 -16.24
C GLU A 431 -5.75 -41.18 -17.43
N ASP A 432 -5.11 -40.02 -17.33
CA ASP A 432 -4.22 -39.48 -18.37
C ASP A 432 -2.75 -39.91 -18.21
N GLY A 433 -2.38 -40.43 -17.03
CA GLY A 433 -1.04 -40.90 -16.68
C GLY A 433 -0.17 -39.90 -15.93
N ILE A 434 -0.68 -38.71 -15.60
CA ILE A 434 -0.09 -37.68 -14.76
C ILE A 434 -0.71 -37.80 -13.35
N PRO A 435 0.08 -37.77 -12.27
CA PRO A 435 -0.49 -37.88 -10.93
C PRO A 435 -1.16 -36.58 -10.46
N ASP A 436 -2.37 -36.67 -9.93
CA ASP A 436 -3.06 -35.63 -9.18
C ASP A 436 -2.94 -35.81 -7.65
N LEU A 437 -2.98 -34.68 -6.95
CA LEU A 437 -3.16 -34.63 -5.50
C LEU A 437 -4.65 -34.42 -5.15
N MET A 438 -5.26 -35.41 -4.52
CA MET A 438 -6.57 -35.27 -3.88
C MET A 438 -6.43 -34.53 -2.54
N VAL A 439 -7.15 -33.41 -2.40
CA VAL A 439 -7.34 -32.69 -1.14
C VAL A 439 -8.81 -32.53 -0.77
N LYS A 440 -9.09 -32.21 0.49
CA LYS A 440 -10.46 -31.99 0.96
C LYS A 440 -10.61 -30.65 1.64
N PHE A 441 -11.76 -30.02 1.44
CA PHE A 441 -12.18 -28.80 2.11
C PHE A 441 -13.42 -29.08 2.96
N SER A 442 -13.49 -28.45 4.13
CA SER A 442 -14.70 -28.44 4.95
C SER A 442 -15.86 -27.89 4.15
N ARG A 443 -16.88 -28.73 3.88
CA ARG A 443 -18.05 -28.31 3.11
C ARG A 443 -18.77 -27.14 3.79
N ALA A 444 -18.86 -27.17 5.12
CA ALA A 444 -19.53 -26.11 5.88
C ALA A 444 -18.83 -24.75 5.69
N THR A 445 -17.49 -24.75 5.68
CA THR A 445 -16.69 -23.54 5.50
C THR A 445 -16.82 -22.99 4.10
N VAL A 446 -16.72 -23.86 3.07
CA VAL A 446 -16.92 -23.44 1.68
C VAL A 446 -18.35 -22.96 1.43
N GLN A 447 -19.36 -23.63 1.98
CA GLN A 447 -20.76 -23.17 1.87
C GLN A 447 -20.97 -21.80 2.53
N GLU A 448 -20.33 -21.52 3.66
CA GLU A 448 -20.41 -20.21 4.29
C GLU A 448 -19.72 -19.13 3.45
N HIS A 449 -18.51 -19.43 2.95
CA HIS A 449 -17.79 -18.55 2.02
C HIS A 449 -18.61 -18.24 0.77
N LEU A 450 -19.22 -19.26 0.15
CA LEU A 450 -20.01 -19.09 -1.07
C LEU A 450 -21.34 -18.34 -0.85
N LYS A 451 -21.91 -18.31 0.36
CA LYS A 451 -23.15 -17.54 0.61
C LYS A 451 -22.97 -16.03 0.41
N GLY A 452 -21.76 -15.51 0.62
CA GLY A 452 -21.45 -14.08 0.41
C GLY A 452 -21.59 -13.63 -1.05
N TYR A 453 -21.46 -14.55 -2.01
CA TYR A 453 -21.57 -14.24 -3.43
C TYR A 453 -23.03 -14.13 -3.93
N PHE A 454 -24.01 -14.66 -3.19
CA PHE A 454 -25.38 -14.85 -3.69
C PHE A 454 -26.45 -14.29 -2.76
N GLU A 455 -26.36 -13.02 -2.38
CA GLU A 455 -27.53 -12.26 -1.88
C GLU A 455 -28.74 -12.31 -2.86
N ILE A 456 -28.55 -12.90 -4.04
CA ILE A 456 -29.49 -13.07 -5.13
C ILE A 456 -30.16 -14.45 -5.05
N GLY A 457 -31.42 -14.49 -4.60
CA GLY A 457 -32.51 -15.42 -4.98
C GLY A 457 -32.27 -16.95 -5.19
N LYS A 458 -33.36 -17.72 -5.16
CA LYS A 458 -33.34 -19.17 -5.47
C LYS A 458 -32.89 -19.39 -6.92
N GLY A 459 -31.98 -20.33 -7.17
CA GLY A 459 -31.48 -20.57 -8.52
C GLY A 459 -30.41 -21.66 -8.66
N ARG A 460 -30.00 -21.88 -9.91
CA ARG A 460 -28.81 -22.62 -10.32
C ARG A 460 -27.83 -21.62 -10.91
N TYR A 461 -26.59 -21.65 -10.45
CA TYR A 461 -25.55 -20.70 -10.85
C TYR A 461 -24.31 -21.47 -11.24
N GLU A 462 -23.76 -21.20 -12.43
CA GLU A 462 -22.41 -21.67 -12.80
C GLU A 462 -21.39 -20.72 -12.19
N VAL A 463 -20.42 -21.27 -11.47
CA VAL A 463 -19.43 -20.49 -10.74
C VAL A 463 -18.06 -21.12 -10.98
N THR A 464 -17.14 -20.30 -11.46
CA THR A 464 -15.73 -20.66 -11.54
C THR A 464 -15.11 -20.48 -10.15
N LEU A 465 -14.51 -21.55 -9.65
CA LEU A 465 -13.85 -21.64 -8.37
C LEU A 465 -12.36 -21.85 -8.60
N THR A 466 -11.52 -21.20 -7.82
CA THR A 466 -10.06 -21.28 -7.96
C THR A 466 -9.45 -22.06 -6.81
N ILE A 467 -8.39 -22.81 -7.11
CA ILE A 467 -7.51 -23.44 -6.13
C ILE A 467 -6.11 -22.87 -6.35
N THR A 468 -5.50 -22.36 -5.29
CA THR A 468 -4.13 -21.86 -5.29
C THR A 468 -3.30 -22.55 -4.22
N GLY A 469 -1.98 -22.57 -4.38
CA GLY A 469 -1.07 -23.10 -3.38
C GLY A 469 0.39 -22.90 -3.76
N ARG A 470 1.28 -23.54 -2.99
CA ARG A 470 2.73 -23.50 -3.21
C ARG A 470 3.34 -24.90 -3.16
N LEU A 471 4.41 -25.09 -3.92
CA LEU A 471 5.34 -26.20 -3.75
C LEU A 471 6.34 -25.89 -2.64
N HIS A 472 7.01 -26.91 -2.11
CA HIS A 472 8.02 -26.79 -1.06
C HIS A 472 9.24 -25.94 -1.45
N ASP A 473 9.49 -25.74 -2.75
CA ASP A 473 10.53 -24.85 -3.27
C ASP A 473 10.10 -23.38 -3.38
N GLY A 474 8.84 -23.08 -3.05
CA GLY A 474 8.25 -21.75 -3.09
C GLY A 474 7.51 -21.41 -4.38
N THR A 475 7.57 -22.27 -5.41
CA THR A 475 6.83 -22.09 -6.66
C THR A 475 5.32 -22.08 -6.39
N THR A 476 4.59 -21.10 -6.89
CA THR A 476 3.13 -21.03 -6.78
C THR A 476 2.47 -21.86 -7.87
N PHE A 477 1.25 -22.32 -7.62
CA PHE A 477 0.37 -22.86 -8.66
C PHE A 477 -1.05 -22.33 -8.51
N GLU A 478 -1.78 -22.30 -9.61
CA GLU A 478 -3.18 -21.90 -9.68
C GLU A 478 -3.91 -22.73 -10.73
N GLY A 479 -5.15 -23.10 -10.45
CA GLY A 479 -6.07 -23.58 -11.46
C GLY A 479 -7.51 -23.34 -11.05
N SER A 480 -8.45 -23.66 -11.92
CA SER A 480 -9.86 -23.39 -11.68
C SER A 480 -10.77 -24.43 -12.28
N ASP A 481 -11.91 -24.65 -11.62
CA ASP A 481 -13.00 -25.48 -12.12
C ASP A 481 -14.33 -24.72 -12.10
N THR A 482 -15.26 -25.07 -12.99
CA THR A 482 -16.61 -24.49 -13.02
C THR A 482 -17.64 -25.49 -12.50
N VAL A 483 -18.27 -25.15 -11.38
CA VAL A 483 -19.32 -25.98 -10.75
C VAL A 483 -20.68 -25.30 -10.76
N THR A 484 -21.75 -26.10 -10.76
CA THR A 484 -23.12 -25.65 -10.57
C THR A 484 -23.46 -25.51 -9.08
N LEU A 485 -23.71 -24.29 -8.60
CA LEU A 485 -24.29 -24.06 -7.28
C LEU A 485 -25.82 -24.18 -7.32
N LEU A 486 -26.41 -24.92 -6.36
CA LEU A 486 -27.85 -25.04 -6.19
C LEU A 486 -28.31 -24.42 -4.86
N VAL A 487 -29.11 -23.36 -4.94
CA VAL A 487 -29.66 -22.64 -3.79
C VAL A 487 -31.15 -22.95 -3.63
N SER A 488 -31.55 -23.57 -2.52
CA SER A 488 -32.95 -23.94 -2.21
C SER A 488 -33.36 -23.53 -0.79
N GLU A 489 -34.67 -23.47 -0.52
CA GLU A 489 -35.24 -23.08 0.78
C GLU A 489 -35.18 -24.26 1.78
N ARG A 490 -34.83 -24.01 3.05
CA ARG A 490 -35.07 -25.01 4.12
C ARG A 490 -36.58 -25.20 4.29
N MET A 491 -37.11 -26.39 3.99
CA MET A 491 -38.43 -26.78 4.50
C MET A 491 -38.35 -27.00 6.00
N GLY A 492 -38.86 -26.05 6.78
CA GLY A 492 -38.92 -26.12 8.23
C GLY A 492 -39.44 -24.85 8.88
N VAL A 493 -40.65 -24.42 8.51
CA VAL A 493 -41.45 -23.49 9.32
C VAL A 493 -42.68 -24.27 9.78
N GLU A 494 -42.71 -24.63 11.07
CA GLU A 494 -43.96 -25.07 11.71
C GLU A 494 -45.02 -23.97 11.56
N PRO A 495 -46.30 -24.31 11.32
CA PRO A 495 -47.32 -23.29 11.21
C PRO A 495 -47.55 -22.60 12.55
N SER A 496 -47.49 -21.26 12.51
CA SER A 496 -47.93 -20.35 13.56
C SER A 496 -49.32 -20.74 14.10
N PRO A 497 -49.50 -20.90 15.41
CA PRO A 497 -50.78 -21.28 15.99
C PRO A 497 -51.67 -20.05 16.23
N PHE A 498 -52.02 -19.28 15.21
CA PHE A 498 -53.03 -18.22 15.34
C PHE A 498 -53.81 -18.02 14.05
N GLU A 499 -54.70 -18.96 13.73
CA GLU A 499 -55.99 -18.67 13.10
C GLU A 499 -56.93 -19.88 13.15
N SER A 500 -57.70 -20.01 14.23
CA SER A 500 -59.03 -20.63 14.14
C SER A 500 -60.00 -19.86 15.02
N ARG A 501 -60.81 -19.00 14.40
CA ARG A 501 -61.97 -18.39 15.06
C ARG A 501 -63.17 -19.34 15.01
N ALA A 502 -63.84 -19.38 16.16
CA ALA A 502 -65.27 -19.58 16.37
C ALA A 502 -65.84 -21.01 16.29
N SER A 503 -66.11 -21.56 17.48
CA SER A 503 -67.28 -22.42 17.74
C SER A 503 -67.74 -22.28 19.20
N GLN A 504 -68.90 -21.64 19.38
CA GLN A 504 -69.94 -21.87 20.41
C GLN A 504 -69.70 -21.59 21.92
N MET A 505 -70.35 -20.50 22.35
CA MET A 505 -71.34 -20.37 23.44
C MET A 505 -71.07 -20.83 24.90
N ARG A 506 -71.17 -19.80 25.77
CA ARG A 506 -71.90 -19.71 27.07
C ARG A 506 -71.43 -20.52 28.30
N GLN A 507 -70.96 -19.78 29.32
CA GLN A 507 -71.52 -19.66 30.70
C GLN A 507 -70.45 -19.00 31.61
N SER A 508 -70.61 -17.73 32.00
CA SER A 508 -71.20 -17.23 33.27
C SER A 508 -70.42 -17.60 34.56
N GLY A 509 -69.88 -16.57 35.24
CA GLY A 509 -69.58 -16.59 36.68
C GLY A 509 -68.21 -16.01 37.07
N GLY A 510 -68.18 -14.75 37.53
CA GLY A 510 -67.11 -14.29 38.44
C GLY A 510 -67.39 -14.73 39.88
N PRO A 511 -66.79 -14.12 40.93
CA PRO A 511 -65.70 -13.13 40.98
C PRO A 511 -64.64 -13.47 42.07
N THR A 512 -63.86 -12.45 42.51
CA THR A 512 -63.14 -12.28 43.81
C THR A 512 -61.62 -12.50 43.73
N ALA A 513 -60.80 -11.43 43.65
CA ALA A 513 -60.08 -10.69 44.72
C ALA A 513 -58.76 -11.38 45.14
N VAL A 514 -57.66 -10.78 45.60
CA VAL A 514 -57.15 -9.42 45.88
C VAL A 514 -55.70 -9.64 46.39
N LEU A 515 -54.77 -8.69 46.12
CA LEU A 515 -53.47 -8.39 46.81
C LEU A 515 -52.45 -9.55 46.98
N ILE A 516 -51.17 -9.40 46.67
CA ILE A 516 -50.17 -8.41 47.14
C ILE A 516 -49.18 -8.11 46.00
#